data_AF-A0A537PEI5-F1
#
_entry.id   AF-A0A537PEI5-F1
#
_cell.length_a   1.000
_cell.length_b   1.000
_cell.length_c   1.000
_cell.angle_alpha   90.00
_cell.angle_beta   90.00
_cell.angle_gamma   90.00
#
_symmetry.space_group_name_H-M   'P 1'
#
loop_
_entity.id
_entity.type
_entity.pdbx_description
1 polymer ?
#
loop_
_entity_poly.entity_id
_entity_poly.type
_entity_poly.pdbx_seq_one_letter_code
_entity_poly.pdbx_strand_id
1 'polypeptide(L)'
;MAKPLPLPVWDRQAGKLITEWMDDHPTTYESEPQRSIRQWIKSQPLYDWLIAAYQNTHHSTREIEPFVRKYKIDMSEFEPVQYHSFAEFFDRRFRPGARKFPSAPGEMGAFAEARYFAWDRLSADQQFPVKGYSLNAELILGNAQRARPFMGGPVLLARLAPVDYHRAHYFDDGRTLDHDRLGRRLWTVNPHALRNKQDILFVNERNINILETRNFGRLAFVEIGALSVGRIVQVHPLDSPFHRGEEKSVFRFGGSAIVVFGEQGPWRPSDDLLTHTRDGVETLVRLGETIGA
;
A
#
# COMPACT_ATOMS: atom_id res chain seq x y z
N MET A 1 -2.08 26.63 -9.07
CA MET A 1 -2.31 25.21 -8.74
C MET A 1 -1.22 24.43 -9.44
N ALA A 2 -0.32 23.76 -8.72
CA ALA A 2 0.62 22.83 -9.35
C ALA A 2 -0.21 21.70 -10.00
N LYS A 3 0.04 21.41 -11.28
CA LYS A 3 -0.61 20.28 -11.96
C LYS A 3 -0.07 18.98 -11.32
N PRO A 4 -0.92 17.98 -11.04
CA PRO A 4 -0.44 16.67 -10.60
C PRO A 4 0.56 16.14 -11.63
N LEU A 5 1.73 15.68 -11.17
CA LEU A 5 2.72 15.09 -12.06
C LEU A 5 2.17 13.76 -12.60
N PRO A 6 2.18 13.55 -13.92
CA PRO A 6 1.80 12.27 -14.49
C PRO A 6 2.80 11.21 -14.04
N LEU A 7 2.33 10.16 -13.37
CA LEU A 7 3.16 9.01 -13.04
C LEU A 7 2.95 7.93 -14.12
N PRO A 8 4.03 7.50 -14.82
CA PRO A 8 3.94 6.38 -15.73
C PRO A 8 3.73 5.09 -14.93
N VAL A 9 2.68 4.35 -15.27
CA VAL A 9 2.37 3.07 -14.66
C VAL A 9 2.20 2.04 -15.77
N TRP A 10 2.86 0.89 -15.65
CA TRP A 10 2.66 -0.24 -16.56
C TRP A 10 1.42 -1.02 -16.14
N ASP A 11 0.37 -1.00 -16.96
CA ASP A 11 -0.80 -1.85 -16.75
C ASP A 11 -0.50 -3.25 -17.27
N ARG A 12 -0.28 -4.19 -16.34
CA ARG A 12 0.10 -5.56 -16.66
C ARG A 12 -0.99 -6.31 -17.43
N GLN A 13 -2.25 -6.07 -17.12
CA GLN A 13 -3.39 -6.69 -17.79
C GLN A 13 -3.56 -6.15 -19.21
N ALA A 14 -3.45 -4.84 -19.38
CA ALA A 14 -3.59 -4.20 -20.69
C ALA A 14 -2.30 -4.28 -21.54
N GLY A 15 -1.17 -4.67 -20.95
CA GLY A 15 0.13 -4.76 -21.62
C GLY A 15 0.63 -3.43 -22.17
N LYS A 16 0.34 -2.32 -21.48
CA LYS A 16 0.67 -0.97 -21.96
C LYS A 16 0.99 -0.02 -20.82
N LEU A 17 1.77 1.00 -21.14
CA LEU A 17 1.98 2.13 -20.24
C LEU A 17 0.71 3.00 -20.23
N ILE A 18 0.21 3.25 -19.02
CA ILE A 18 -0.87 4.20 -18.76
C ILE A 18 -0.31 5.39 -17.97
N THR A 19 -0.89 6.56 -18.21
CA THR A 19 -0.65 7.71 -17.35
C THR A 19 -1.76 7.78 -16.34
N GLU A 20 -1.41 7.62 -15.07
CA GLU A 20 -2.33 7.89 -14.00
C GLU A 20 -2.16 9.31 -13.48
N TRP A 21 -3.29 9.98 -13.34
CA TRP A 21 -3.38 11.27 -12.69
C TRP A 21 -3.72 11.00 -11.24
N MET A 22 -2.75 11.24 -10.37
CA MET A 22 -3.00 11.16 -8.95
C MET A 22 -3.85 12.37 -8.56
N ASP A 23 -5.17 12.18 -8.53
CA ASP A 23 -6.15 13.13 -7.98
C ASP A 23 -6.09 13.20 -6.44
N ASP A 24 -4.93 12.90 -5.87
CA ASP A 24 -4.65 13.27 -4.50
C ASP A 24 -4.78 14.79 -4.44
N HIS A 25 -5.65 15.26 -3.56
CA HIS A 25 -5.88 16.69 -3.36
C HIS A 25 -4.49 17.37 -3.33
N PRO A 26 -4.23 18.47 -4.09
CA PRO A 26 -2.87 19.02 -4.31
C PRO A 26 -2.02 19.33 -3.07
N THR A 27 -2.60 19.17 -1.89
CA THR A 27 -1.96 19.21 -0.57
C THR A 27 -1.20 17.94 -0.19
N THR A 28 -1.45 16.78 -0.80
CA THR A 28 -1.07 15.50 -0.18
C THR A 28 0.36 15.04 -0.49
N TYR A 29 0.94 15.34 -1.67
CA TYR A 29 2.26 14.78 -2.01
C TYR A 29 3.21 15.64 -2.87
N GLU A 30 2.77 16.76 -3.46
CA GLU A 30 3.55 17.44 -4.51
C GLU A 30 3.76 18.95 -4.36
N SER A 31 3.09 19.63 -3.42
CA SER A 31 3.33 21.07 -3.28
C SER A 31 4.56 21.35 -2.43
N GLU A 32 5.56 22.02 -3.00
CA GLU A 32 6.40 22.89 -2.18
C GLU A 32 5.49 23.78 -1.32
N PRO A 33 5.85 24.08 -0.06
CA PRO A 33 5.03 24.90 0.82
C PRO A 33 4.99 26.33 0.27
N GLN A 34 4.07 26.60 -0.67
CA GLN A 34 3.70 27.96 -1.00
C GLN A 34 2.93 28.54 0.19
N ARG A 35 3.17 29.83 0.46
CA ARG A 35 2.66 30.60 1.61
C ARG A 35 1.15 30.88 1.51
N SER A 36 0.32 29.88 1.21
CA SER A 36 -1.14 30.03 1.14
C SER A 36 -1.80 29.60 2.45
N ILE A 37 -2.60 30.48 3.04
CA ILE A 37 -3.40 30.20 4.25
C ILE A 37 -4.28 28.96 4.07
N ARG A 38 -4.82 28.74 2.86
CA ARG A 38 -5.65 27.55 2.55
C ARG A 38 -4.86 26.25 2.62
N GLN A 39 -3.61 26.25 2.14
CA GLN A 39 -2.73 25.08 2.24
C GLN A 39 -2.34 24.83 3.71
N TRP A 40 -2.06 25.88 4.47
CA TRP A 40 -1.75 25.76 5.90
C TRP A 40 -2.93 25.19 6.71
N ILE A 41 -4.18 25.61 6.43
CA ILE A 41 -5.37 25.02 7.08
C ILE A 41 -5.51 23.53 6.73
N LYS A 42 -5.32 23.18 5.45
CA LYS A 42 -5.38 21.79 4.97
C LYS A 42 -4.22 20.91 5.45
N SER A 43 -3.18 21.53 6.00
CA SER A 43 -2.01 20.86 6.56
C SER A 43 -2.12 20.69 8.09
N GLN A 44 -3.27 21.01 8.68
CA GLN A 44 -3.49 20.90 10.12
C GLN A 44 -4.08 19.53 10.48
N PRO A 45 -3.63 18.92 11.59
CA PRO A 45 -4.20 17.67 12.07
C PRO A 45 -5.71 17.66 12.28
N LEU A 46 -6.26 18.82 12.67
CA LEU A 46 -7.69 18.99 12.85
C LEU A 46 -8.47 18.89 11.53
N TYR A 47 -7.91 19.39 10.42
CA TYR A 47 -8.57 19.32 9.12
C TYR A 47 -8.74 17.86 8.68
N ASP A 48 -7.69 17.06 8.83
CA ASP A 48 -7.73 15.65 8.45
C ASP A 48 -8.66 14.83 9.35
N TRP A 49 -8.67 15.16 10.65
CA TRP A 49 -9.64 14.58 11.57
C TRP A 49 -11.07 14.93 11.17
N LEU A 50 -11.35 16.17 10.77
CA LEU A 50 -12.67 16.59 10.30
C LEU A 50 -13.06 15.90 9.00
N ILE A 51 -12.13 15.77 8.03
CA ILE A 51 -12.37 15.05 6.78
C ILE A 51 -12.66 13.58 7.06
N ALA A 52 -11.82 12.91 7.85
CA ALA A 52 -12.06 11.52 8.20
C ALA A 52 -13.37 11.33 8.97
N ALA A 53 -13.69 12.22 9.91
CA ALA A 53 -14.97 12.20 10.61
C ALA A 53 -16.15 12.32 9.64
N TYR A 54 -16.09 13.28 8.71
CA TYR A 54 -17.09 13.45 7.66
C TYR A 54 -17.22 12.21 6.75
N GLN A 55 -16.10 11.60 6.34
CA GLN A 55 -16.10 10.39 5.50
C GLN A 55 -16.71 9.16 6.19
N ASN A 56 -16.85 9.18 7.51
CA ASN A 56 -17.56 8.15 8.30
C ASN A 56 -19.05 8.49 8.51
N THR A 57 -19.56 9.60 7.97
CA THR A 57 -20.99 9.98 8.09
C THR A 57 -21.80 9.51 6.91
N HIS A 58 -23.12 9.37 7.11
CA HIS A 58 -24.06 9.07 6.02
C HIS A 58 -24.09 10.12 4.91
N HIS A 59 -23.72 11.37 5.18
CA HIS A 59 -23.70 12.41 4.16
C HIS A 59 -22.64 12.16 3.08
N SER A 60 -21.53 11.51 3.44
CA SER A 60 -20.44 11.17 2.51
C SER A 60 -20.84 10.15 1.45
N THR A 61 -21.94 9.41 1.62
CA THR A 61 -22.47 8.47 0.61
C THR A 61 -22.73 9.15 -0.74
N ARG A 62 -23.01 10.45 -0.75
CA ARG A 62 -23.19 11.27 -1.95
C ARG A 62 -21.93 11.34 -2.83
N GLU A 63 -20.75 11.03 -2.28
CA GLU A 63 -19.48 11.04 -3.01
C GLU A 63 -19.22 9.72 -3.75
N ILE A 64 -19.92 8.63 -3.38
CA ILE A 64 -19.68 7.30 -3.94
C ILE A 64 -19.98 7.26 -5.44
N GLU A 65 -21.18 7.67 -5.86
CA GLU A 65 -21.58 7.58 -7.27
C GLU A 65 -20.73 8.49 -8.19
N PRO A 66 -20.43 9.76 -7.83
CA PRO A 66 -19.44 10.56 -8.57
C PRO A 66 -18.06 9.90 -8.65
N PHE A 67 -17.58 9.31 -7.56
CA PHE A 67 -16.27 8.64 -7.52
C PHE A 67 -16.23 7.42 -8.45
N VAL A 68 -17.23 6.55 -8.36
CA VAL A 68 -17.38 5.36 -9.23
C VAL A 68 -17.41 5.77 -10.70
N ARG A 69 -18.19 6.81 -11.07
CA ARG A 69 -18.24 7.30 -12.45
C ARG A 69 -16.92 7.88 -12.93
N LYS A 70 -16.27 8.69 -12.08
CA LYS A 70 -15.00 9.35 -12.40
C LYS A 70 -13.89 8.34 -12.69
N TYR A 71 -13.76 7.33 -11.84
CA TYR A 71 -12.71 6.32 -11.93
C TYR A 71 -13.12 5.04 -12.67
N LYS A 72 -14.35 5.00 -13.20
CA LYS A 72 -14.90 3.87 -13.96
C LYS A 72 -14.77 2.54 -13.21
N ILE A 73 -15.08 2.56 -11.91
CA ILE A 73 -14.98 1.38 -11.05
C ILE A 73 -16.09 0.40 -11.44
N ASP A 74 -15.71 -0.83 -11.79
CA ASP A 74 -16.67 -1.89 -12.06
C ASP A 74 -17.28 -2.40 -10.75
N MET A 75 -18.44 -1.85 -10.40
CA MET A 75 -19.16 -2.24 -9.18
C MET A 75 -19.72 -3.68 -9.24
N SER A 76 -19.71 -4.34 -10.39
CA SER A 76 -20.16 -5.73 -10.51
C SER A 76 -19.21 -6.72 -9.82
N GLU A 77 -17.92 -6.36 -9.66
CA GLU A 77 -16.91 -7.20 -9.00
C GLU A 77 -17.07 -7.25 -7.47
N PHE A 78 -17.81 -6.31 -6.88
CA PHE A 78 -17.93 -6.13 -5.43
C PHE A 78 -19.26 -6.68 -4.89
N GLU A 79 -19.27 -7.00 -3.60
CA GLU A 79 -20.48 -7.44 -2.90
C GLU A 79 -21.59 -6.38 -3.02
N PRO A 80 -22.85 -6.78 -3.30
CA PRO A 80 -23.95 -5.84 -3.50
C PRO A 80 -24.53 -5.36 -2.16
N VAL A 81 -23.69 -4.71 -1.34
CA VAL A 81 -24.08 -4.15 -0.05
C VAL A 81 -24.42 -2.66 -0.19
N GLN A 82 -25.30 -2.17 0.69
CA GLN A 82 -25.58 -0.74 0.79
C GLN A 82 -24.52 -0.09 1.69
N TYR A 83 -23.80 0.88 1.15
CA TYR A 83 -22.81 1.66 1.91
C TYR A 83 -23.48 2.80 2.66
N HIS A 84 -23.19 2.93 3.96
CA HIS A 84 -23.67 3.98 4.85
C HIS A 84 -22.68 5.13 4.98
N SER A 85 -21.50 5.04 4.39
CA SER A 85 -20.52 6.12 4.31
C SER A 85 -19.53 5.87 3.18
N PHE A 86 -18.79 6.90 2.75
CA PHE A 86 -17.71 6.73 1.79
C PHE A 86 -16.57 5.87 2.36
N ALA A 87 -16.30 5.97 3.67
CA ALA A 87 -15.32 5.11 4.34
C ALA A 87 -15.71 3.62 4.24
N GLU A 88 -17.00 3.28 4.35
CA GLU A 88 -17.49 1.92 4.16
C GLU A 88 -17.34 1.45 2.70
N PHE A 89 -17.58 2.35 1.73
CA PHE A 89 -17.31 2.09 0.32
C PHE A 89 -15.81 1.90 0.02
N PHE A 90 -14.94 2.64 0.71
CA PHE A 90 -13.49 2.48 0.59
C PHE A 90 -13.04 1.09 1.06
N ASP A 91 -13.65 0.61 2.14
CA ASP A 91 -13.45 -0.72 2.72
C ASP A 91 -14.24 -1.83 1.96
N ARG A 92 -14.77 -1.59 0.76
CA ARG A 92 -15.58 -2.57 0.00
C ARG A 92 -14.91 -3.93 -0.16
N ARG A 93 -15.73 -4.98 -0.32
CA ARG A 93 -15.28 -6.37 -0.51
C ARG A 93 -15.55 -6.85 -1.91
N PHE A 94 -14.59 -7.57 -2.49
CA PHE A 94 -14.81 -8.32 -3.70
C PHE A 94 -15.82 -9.45 -3.47
N ARG A 95 -16.58 -9.81 -4.50
CA ARG A 95 -17.40 -11.03 -4.46
C ARG A 95 -16.50 -12.26 -4.31
N PRO A 96 -16.99 -13.34 -3.66
CA PRO A 96 -16.31 -14.62 -3.69
C PRO A 96 -15.98 -15.05 -5.12
N GLY A 97 -14.71 -15.36 -5.37
CA GLY A 97 -14.22 -15.80 -6.69
C GLY A 97 -13.93 -14.70 -7.71
N ALA A 98 -14.13 -13.41 -7.38
CA ALA A 98 -13.78 -12.30 -8.28
C ALA A 98 -12.26 -12.16 -8.50
N ARG A 99 -11.47 -12.67 -7.55
CA ARG A 99 -10.01 -12.78 -7.64
C ARG A 99 -9.60 -14.20 -7.29
N LYS A 100 -8.52 -14.67 -7.91
CA LYS A 100 -7.99 -16.03 -7.75
C LYS A 100 -6.50 -15.95 -7.47
N PHE A 101 -6.08 -16.57 -6.37
CA PHE A 101 -4.67 -16.76 -6.07
C PHE A 101 -4.13 -17.97 -6.84
N PRO A 102 -2.82 -18.03 -7.14
CA PRO A 102 -2.22 -19.15 -7.84
C PRO A 102 -2.35 -20.42 -7.01
N SER A 103 -2.62 -21.56 -7.65
CA SER A 103 -2.67 -22.86 -6.98
C SER A 103 -1.30 -23.53 -6.89
N ALA A 104 -0.35 -23.12 -7.73
CA ALA A 104 1.00 -23.68 -7.74
C ALA A 104 1.76 -23.24 -6.47
N PRO A 105 2.39 -24.16 -5.71
CA PRO A 105 3.08 -23.82 -4.46
C PRO A 105 4.14 -22.74 -4.62
N GLY A 106 4.91 -22.79 -5.71
CA GLY A 106 5.98 -21.83 -6.03
C GLY A 106 5.54 -20.57 -6.76
N GLU A 107 4.25 -20.25 -6.83
CA GLU A 107 3.77 -18.99 -7.42
C GLU A 107 3.22 -18.07 -6.33
N MET A 108 3.87 -16.91 -6.15
CA MET A 108 3.46 -15.89 -5.20
C MET A 108 2.40 -14.99 -5.84
N GLY A 109 1.15 -15.08 -5.36
CA GLY A 109 0.08 -14.17 -5.78
C GLY A 109 0.23 -12.77 -5.18
N ALA A 110 -0.21 -11.75 -5.89
CA ALA A 110 -0.22 -10.37 -5.41
C ALA A 110 -1.10 -10.26 -4.15
N PHE A 111 -0.56 -9.63 -3.11
CA PHE A 111 -1.23 -9.50 -1.82
C PHE A 111 -2.16 -8.30 -1.72
N ALA A 112 -2.14 -7.40 -2.70
CA ALA A 112 -3.03 -6.24 -2.83
C ALA A 112 -3.23 -5.87 -4.31
N GLU A 113 -4.36 -5.24 -4.67
CA GLU A 113 -4.49 -4.51 -5.94
C GLU A 113 -3.74 -3.19 -5.81
N ALA A 114 -2.60 -3.09 -6.49
CA ALA A 114 -1.68 -2.01 -6.24
C ALA A 114 -0.69 -1.82 -7.40
N ARG A 115 0.09 -0.75 -7.26
CA ARG A 115 1.25 -0.43 -8.09
C ARG A 115 2.49 -0.96 -7.40
N TYR A 116 3.15 -1.93 -8.02
CA TYR A 116 4.29 -2.63 -7.46
C TYR A 116 5.61 -2.08 -7.99
N PHE A 117 6.55 -1.92 -7.07
CA PHE A 117 7.98 -1.96 -7.33
C PHE A 117 8.56 -3.24 -6.74
N ALA A 118 9.64 -3.72 -7.36
CA ALA A 118 10.31 -4.94 -6.96
C ALA A 118 11.83 -4.84 -7.10
N TRP A 119 12.53 -5.43 -6.13
CA TRP A 119 13.97 -5.60 -6.15
C TRP A 119 14.31 -7.05 -5.83
N ASP A 120 15.28 -7.60 -6.54
CA ASP A 120 15.79 -8.96 -6.30
C ASP A 120 16.65 -9.01 -5.03
N ARG A 121 17.31 -7.90 -4.68
CA ARG A 121 18.16 -7.78 -3.51
C ARG A 121 18.04 -6.40 -2.89
N LEU A 122 17.77 -6.36 -1.58
CA LEU A 122 17.83 -5.15 -0.78
C LEU A 122 19.29 -4.72 -0.57
N SER A 123 19.67 -3.55 -1.09
CA SER A 123 20.92 -2.89 -0.71
C SER A 123 20.73 -2.00 0.52
N ALA A 124 21.82 -1.70 1.24
CA ALA A 124 21.78 -0.82 2.42
C ALA A 124 21.41 0.64 2.07
N ASP A 125 21.68 1.06 0.84
CA ASP A 125 21.40 2.38 0.28
C ASP A 125 20.20 2.39 -0.68
N GLN A 126 19.36 1.34 -0.66
CA GLN A 126 18.25 1.19 -1.59
C GLN A 126 17.34 2.42 -1.54
N GLN A 127 17.05 2.99 -2.70
CA GLN A 127 16.17 4.15 -2.85
C GLN A 127 14.91 3.82 -3.63
N PHE A 128 13.86 4.58 -3.34
CA PHE A 128 12.63 4.64 -4.11
C PHE A 128 12.87 5.42 -5.41
N PRO A 129 12.50 4.86 -6.58
CA PRO A 129 12.66 5.53 -7.87
C PRO A 129 11.86 6.84 -7.93
N VAL A 130 10.71 6.87 -7.23
CA VAL A 130 9.88 8.06 -7.09
C VAL A 130 10.37 8.83 -5.86
N LYS A 131 11.00 9.99 -6.10
CA LYS A 131 11.41 11.00 -5.09
C LYS A 131 12.63 10.68 -4.20
N GLY A 132 13.39 9.60 -4.47
CA GLY A 132 14.71 9.37 -3.85
C GLY A 132 14.68 9.09 -2.35
N TYR A 133 13.56 8.59 -1.83
CA TYR A 133 13.44 8.17 -0.43
C TYR A 133 14.24 6.89 -0.20
N SER A 134 14.73 6.64 1.01
CA SER A 134 15.43 5.38 1.32
C SER A 134 14.44 4.27 1.69
N LEU A 135 14.67 3.06 1.19
CA LEU A 135 14.00 1.82 1.62
C LEU A 135 14.85 1.15 2.70
N ASN A 136 15.09 1.86 3.80
CA ASN A 136 15.90 1.36 4.89
C ASN A 136 15.09 0.34 5.73
N ALA A 137 15.44 -0.94 5.61
CA ALA A 137 14.77 -2.01 6.34
C ALA A 137 14.91 -1.89 7.86
N GLU A 138 16.04 -1.41 8.39
CA GLU A 138 16.22 -1.23 9.84
C GLU A 138 15.24 -0.20 10.39
N LEU A 139 15.03 0.90 9.68
CA LEU A 139 14.08 1.94 10.08
C LEU A 139 12.62 1.46 9.92
N ILE A 140 12.30 0.79 8.81
CA ILE A 140 10.94 0.26 8.56
C ILE A 140 10.59 -0.81 9.58
N LEU A 141 11.52 -1.73 9.87
CA LEU A 141 11.32 -2.83 10.82
C LEU A 141 11.60 -2.41 12.27
N GLY A 142 12.08 -1.18 12.50
CA GLY A 142 12.27 -0.57 13.81
C GLY A 142 13.60 -0.86 14.49
N ASN A 143 14.32 -1.90 14.09
CA ASN A 143 15.69 -2.16 14.53
C ASN A 143 16.46 -3.07 13.57
N ALA A 144 17.79 -3.02 13.66
CA ALA A 144 18.70 -3.81 12.84
C ALA A 144 18.58 -5.33 13.07
N GLN A 145 18.26 -5.78 14.29
CA GLN A 145 18.15 -7.20 14.60
C GLN A 145 16.98 -7.85 13.86
N ARG A 146 15.83 -7.17 13.79
CA ARG A 146 14.65 -7.61 13.02
C ARG A 146 14.90 -7.54 11.52
N ALA A 147 15.68 -6.57 11.04
CA ALA A 147 15.97 -6.40 9.62
C ALA A 147 17.03 -7.37 9.08
N ARG A 148 17.99 -7.79 9.91
CA ARG A 148 19.14 -8.61 9.52
C ARG A 148 18.82 -9.83 8.65
N PRO A 149 17.76 -10.64 8.92
CA PRO A 149 17.44 -11.81 8.09
C PRO A 149 17.09 -11.47 6.64
N PHE A 150 16.59 -10.26 6.39
CA PHE A 150 16.08 -9.84 5.08
C PHE A 150 17.11 -9.04 4.26
N MET A 151 18.27 -8.73 4.84
CA MET A 151 19.32 -7.99 4.15
C MET A 151 19.84 -8.80 2.97
N GLY A 152 19.88 -8.18 1.78
CA GLY A 152 20.30 -8.82 0.54
C GLY A 152 19.27 -9.78 -0.08
N GLY A 153 18.09 -9.92 0.52
CA GLY A 153 16.94 -10.66 -0.02
C GLY A 153 16.00 -9.77 -0.85
N PRO A 154 14.99 -10.37 -1.48
CA PRO A 154 14.05 -9.67 -2.36
C PRO A 154 13.12 -8.72 -1.60
N VAL A 155 12.67 -7.67 -2.28
CA VAL A 155 11.72 -6.70 -1.72
C VAL A 155 10.62 -6.38 -2.71
N LEU A 156 9.40 -6.32 -2.21
CA LEU A 156 8.23 -5.84 -2.93
C LEU A 156 7.67 -4.63 -2.20
N LEU A 157 7.28 -3.62 -2.96
CA LEU A 157 6.61 -2.43 -2.47
C LEU A 157 5.33 -2.25 -3.27
N ALA A 158 4.19 -2.29 -2.61
CA ALA A 158 2.89 -2.09 -3.20
C ALA A 158 2.30 -0.76 -2.73
N ARG A 159 2.03 0.14 -3.66
CA ARG A 159 1.36 1.42 -3.40
C ARG A 159 -0.09 1.34 -3.86
N LEU A 160 -1.01 1.58 -2.93
CA LEU A 160 -2.44 1.59 -3.21
C LEU A 160 -2.88 3.04 -3.46
N ALA A 161 -3.50 3.28 -4.60
CA ALA A 161 -4.18 4.52 -4.93
C ALA A 161 -5.59 4.52 -4.33
N PRO A 162 -6.19 5.68 -4.05
CA PRO A 162 -7.53 5.77 -3.44
C PRO A 162 -8.65 5.01 -4.18
N VAL A 163 -8.46 4.72 -5.46
CA VAL A 163 -9.42 3.98 -6.30
C VAL A 163 -9.35 2.47 -6.09
N ASP A 164 -8.23 1.96 -5.58
CA ASP A 164 -7.94 0.53 -5.51
C ASP A 164 -8.79 -0.16 -4.43
N TYR A 165 -8.61 -1.47 -4.34
CA TYR A 165 -9.13 -2.31 -3.27
C TYR A 165 -8.16 -2.30 -2.08
N HIS A 166 -8.61 -1.76 -0.94
CA HIS A 166 -7.74 -1.43 0.19
C HIS A 166 -7.62 -2.54 1.25
N ARG A 167 -7.75 -3.80 0.83
CA ARG A 167 -7.56 -4.96 1.70
C ARG A 167 -6.37 -5.77 1.22
N ALA A 168 -5.54 -6.16 2.16
CA ALA A 168 -4.38 -7.02 1.92
C ALA A 168 -4.73 -8.47 2.23
N HIS A 169 -4.11 -9.40 1.52
CA HIS A 169 -4.33 -10.84 1.64
C HIS A 169 -3.00 -11.59 1.81
N TYR A 170 -3.05 -12.78 2.41
CA TYR A 170 -1.90 -13.67 2.46
C TYR A 170 -1.64 -14.30 1.10
N PHE A 171 -0.39 -14.29 0.64
CA PHE A 171 0.03 -14.89 -0.63
C PHE A 171 0.43 -16.37 -0.50
N ASP A 172 0.47 -16.90 0.72
CA ASP A 172 0.83 -18.28 1.02
C ASP A 172 0.21 -18.79 2.31
N ASP A 173 0.30 -20.09 2.55
CA ASP A 173 0.00 -20.70 3.84
C ASP A 173 1.13 -20.41 4.84
N GLY A 174 0.80 -20.21 6.11
CA GLY A 174 1.82 -19.93 7.11
C GLY A 174 1.30 -19.56 8.49
N ARG A 175 2.18 -18.90 9.25
CA ARG A 175 1.87 -18.37 10.59
C ARG A 175 2.66 -17.09 10.88
N THR A 176 2.14 -16.26 11.78
CA THR A 176 2.85 -15.08 12.28
C THR A 176 3.84 -15.51 13.38
N LEU A 177 5.10 -15.11 13.25
CA LEU A 177 6.16 -15.38 14.23
C LEU A 177 6.35 -14.23 15.24
N ASP A 178 6.30 -13.00 14.76
CA ASP A 178 6.46 -11.78 15.55
C ASP A 178 5.58 -10.69 14.93
N HIS A 179 5.12 -9.75 15.75
CA HIS A 179 4.39 -8.60 15.28
C HIS A 179 4.68 -7.38 16.14
N ASP A 180 4.67 -6.21 15.52
CA ASP A 180 4.93 -4.95 16.18
C ASP A 180 4.14 -3.82 15.51
N ARG A 181 3.86 -2.76 16.26
CA ARG A 181 3.20 -1.57 15.75
C ARG A 181 4.01 -0.35 16.13
N LEU A 182 4.59 0.28 15.12
CA LEU A 182 5.51 1.40 15.28
C LEU A 182 4.94 2.68 14.66
N GLY A 183 5.58 3.79 15.01
CA GLY A 183 5.24 5.11 14.48
C GLY A 183 4.02 5.73 15.15
N ARG A 184 3.57 6.84 14.58
CA ARG A 184 2.37 7.57 15.03
C ARG A 184 1.54 7.94 13.82
N ARG A 185 0.23 8.13 14.03
CA ARG A 185 -0.63 8.67 12.97
C ARG A 185 -0.12 10.05 12.57
N LEU A 186 0.33 10.16 11.33
CA LEU A 186 0.57 11.46 10.73
C LEU A 186 -0.73 11.92 10.10
N TRP A 187 -1.28 12.96 10.71
CA TRP A 187 -2.24 13.80 10.03
C TRP A 187 -1.49 14.58 8.94
N THR A 188 -2.13 14.72 7.79
CA THR A 188 -1.61 15.19 6.53
C THR A 188 -0.77 16.45 6.70
N VAL A 189 0.45 16.36 6.18
CA VAL A 189 1.32 17.50 5.88
C VAL A 189 1.73 18.36 7.09
N ASN A 190 2.53 17.84 8.02
CA ASN A 190 3.33 18.79 8.81
C ASN A 190 4.34 19.47 7.85
N PRO A 191 4.32 20.80 7.67
CA PRO A 191 5.28 21.49 6.79
C PRO A 191 6.74 21.26 7.22
N HIS A 192 6.99 20.91 8.49
CA HIS A 192 8.30 20.48 8.97
C HIS A 192 8.64 19.04 8.55
N ALA A 193 7.66 18.13 8.50
CA ALA A 193 7.86 16.76 7.98
C ALA A 193 8.09 16.75 6.46
N LEU A 194 7.46 17.68 5.73
CA LEU A 194 7.76 17.91 4.30
C LEU A 194 9.09 18.62 4.04
N ARG A 195 9.68 19.32 5.02
CA ARG A 195 11.01 19.94 4.88
C ARG A 195 12.13 18.92 5.10
N ASN A 196 11.91 17.94 5.97
CA ASN A 196 12.81 16.81 6.21
C ASN A 196 12.38 15.59 5.36
N LYS A 197 12.33 15.79 4.04
CA LYS A 197 11.68 14.91 3.04
C LYS A 197 12.04 13.41 3.14
N GLN A 198 13.14 13.01 3.76
CA GLN A 198 13.69 11.65 3.65
C GLN A 198 12.87 10.54 4.34
N ASP A 199 11.94 10.86 5.26
CA ASP A 199 11.52 9.88 6.28
C ASP A 199 10.02 9.56 6.37
N ILE A 200 9.19 9.90 5.37
CA ILE A 200 7.73 9.78 5.54
C ILE A 200 7.26 8.35 5.85
N LEU A 201 7.90 7.32 5.28
CA LEU A 201 7.58 5.92 5.55
C LEU A 201 8.04 5.44 6.95
N PHE A 202 9.07 6.07 7.53
CA PHE A 202 9.63 5.67 8.82
C PHE A 202 8.91 6.32 10.01
N VAL A 203 8.28 7.48 9.80
CA VAL A 203 7.55 8.21 10.85
C VAL A 203 6.09 7.73 10.96
N ASN A 204 5.52 7.28 9.84
CA ASN A 204 4.14 6.83 9.76
C ASN A 204 3.85 5.63 10.68
N GLU A 205 2.60 5.57 11.12
CA GLU A 205 2.04 4.37 11.74
C GLU A 205 2.18 3.19 10.78
N ARG A 206 2.78 2.12 11.28
CA ARG A 206 2.98 0.88 10.53
C ARG A 206 2.77 -0.34 11.40
N ASN A 207 2.18 -1.36 10.81
CA ASN A 207 2.09 -2.69 11.41
C ASN A 207 3.14 -3.57 10.74
N ILE A 208 4.00 -4.19 11.55
CA ILE A 208 5.07 -5.08 11.10
C ILE A 208 4.66 -6.48 11.52
N ASN A 209 4.67 -7.41 10.59
CA ASN A 209 4.39 -8.82 10.86
C ASN A 209 5.50 -9.68 10.25
N ILE A 210 6.20 -10.43 11.08
CA ILE A 210 7.17 -11.44 10.62
C ILE A 210 6.41 -12.73 10.40
N LEU A 211 6.37 -13.18 9.16
CA LEU A 211 5.63 -14.35 8.72
C LEU A 211 6.61 -15.50 8.46
N GLU A 212 6.23 -16.70 8.86
CA GLU A 212 6.81 -17.95 8.34
C GLU A 212 5.83 -18.51 7.33
N THR A 213 6.26 -18.63 6.08
CA THR A 213 5.43 -19.13 4.99
C THR A 213 5.92 -20.50 4.54
N ARG A 214 5.00 -21.29 3.99
CA ARG A 214 5.25 -22.67 3.58
C ARG A 214 6.24 -22.76 2.42
N ASN A 215 6.16 -21.84 1.46
CA ASN A 215 6.88 -21.90 0.19
C ASN A 215 7.90 -20.77 0.02
N PHE A 216 7.73 -19.63 0.70
CA PHE A 216 8.55 -18.43 0.46
C PHE A 216 9.46 -18.04 1.63
N GLY A 217 9.69 -18.96 2.57
CA GLY A 217 10.56 -18.74 3.73
C GLY A 217 9.99 -17.74 4.72
N ARG A 218 10.86 -17.03 5.46
CA ARG A 218 10.40 -15.94 6.33
C ARG A 218 10.33 -14.63 5.57
N LEU A 219 9.30 -13.85 5.87
CA LEU A 219 9.10 -12.53 5.30
C LEU A 219 8.68 -11.53 6.36
N ALA A 220 9.13 -10.29 6.24
CA ALA A 220 8.51 -9.17 6.96
C ALA A 220 7.46 -8.52 6.07
N PHE A 221 6.20 -8.61 6.49
CA PHE A 221 5.07 -7.93 5.86
C PHE A 221 4.76 -6.66 6.64
N VAL A 222 4.91 -5.50 6.00
CA VAL A 222 4.79 -4.20 6.65
C VAL A 222 3.71 -3.36 5.98
N GLU A 223 2.60 -3.17 6.68
CA GLU A 223 1.57 -2.22 6.29
C GLU A 223 1.92 -0.83 6.81
N ILE A 224 1.96 0.17 5.93
CA ILE A 224 2.30 1.55 6.25
C ILE A 224 1.10 2.44 5.92
N GLY A 225 0.53 3.07 6.94
CA GLY A 225 -0.50 4.08 6.74
C GLY A 225 0.12 5.34 6.15
N ALA A 226 -0.55 6.01 5.22
CA ALA A 226 -0.09 7.26 4.64
C ALA A 226 -0.87 8.47 5.18
N LEU A 227 -0.56 9.65 4.63
CA LEU A 227 -1.21 10.91 4.98
C LEU A 227 -2.73 10.82 4.75
N SER A 228 -3.51 11.54 5.54
CA SER A 228 -4.98 11.44 5.59
C SER A 228 -5.49 10.08 6.09
N VAL A 229 -5.16 9.71 7.34
CA VAL A 229 -5.96 8.79 8.18
C VAL A 229 -6.09 7.33 7.70
N GLY A 230 -5.00 6.71 7.26
CA GLY A 230 -4.98 5.24 7.06
C GLY A 230 -4.96 4.46 8.38
N ARG A 231 -6.12 4.14 8.98
CA ARG A 231 -6.15 3.16 10.11
C ARG A 231 -5.92 1.77 9.52
N ILE A 232 -4.78 1.16 9.85
CA ILE A 232 -4.53 -0.24 9.55
C ILE A 232 -5.32 -1.08 10.55
N VAL A 233 -6.20 -1.93 10.05
CA VAL A 233 -6.97 -2.87 10.87
C VAL A 233 -6.54 -4.28 10.48
N GLN A 234 -5.90 -4.97 11.41
CA GLN A 234 -5.64 -6.40 11.29
C GLN A 234 -6.97 -7.16 11.35
N VAL A 235 -7.24 -8.00 10.35
CA VAL A 235 -8.49 -8.76 10.23
C VAL A 235 -8.26 -10.21 10.64
N HIS A 236 -7.21 -10.84 10.13
CA HIS A 236 -6.86 -12.20 10.53
C HIS A 236 -6.25 -12.23 11.94
N PRO A 237 -6.65 -13.16 12.82
CA PRO A 237 -6.01 -13.32 14.13
C PRO A 237 -4.51 -13.64 14.00
N LEU A 238 -3.65 -12.94 14.73
CA LEU A 238 -2.19 -13.10 14.61
C LEU A 238 -1.67 -14.39 15.25
N ASP A 239 -2.44 -14.98 16.17
CA ASP A 239 -2.14 -16.21 16.90
C ASP A 239 -2.61 -17.49 16.18
N SER A 240 -3.28 -17.35 15.04
CA SER A 240 -3.77 -18.46 14.22
C SER A 240 -2.94 -18.63 12.94
N PRO A 241 -2.78 -19.86 12.43
CA PRO A 241 -2.25 -20.08 11.09
C PRO A 241 -3.19 -19.45 10.04
N PHE A 242 -2.62 -19.01 8.93
CA PHE A 242 -3.33 -18.41 7.80
C PHE A 242 -3.14 -19.22 6.53
N HIS A 243 -4.08 -19.07 5.61
CA HIS A 243 -4.07 -19.72 4.30
C HIS A 243 -3.92 -18.73 3.15
N ARG A 244 -3.38 -19.22 2.04
CA ARG A 244 -3.29 -18.45 0.79
C ARG A 244 -4.65 -17.87 0.39
N GLY A 245 -4.68 -16.58 0.11
CA GLY A 245 -5.87 -15.83 -0.31
C GLY A 245 -6.74 -15.31 0.83
N GLU A 246 -6.49 -15.70 2.09
CA GLU A 246 -7.23 -15.17 3.23
C GLU A 246 -6.94 -13.68 3.44
N GLU A 247 -7.96 -12.94 3.87
CA GLU A 247 -7.86 -11.52 4.15
C GLU A 247 -7.01 -11.29 5.39
N LYS A 248 -5.92 -10.54 5.23
CA LYS A 248 -4.96 -10.22 6.30
C LYS A 248 -5.39 -8.97 7.06
N SER A 249 -5.56 -7.86 6.35
CA SER A 249 -5.77 -6.54 6.93
C SER A 249 -6.51 -5.62 5.97
N VAL A 250 -7.05 -4.52 6.50
CA VAL A 250 -7.71 -3.46 5.73
C VAL A 250 -7.13 -2.11 6.09
N PHE A 251 -6.86 -1.29 5.08
CA PHE A 251 -6.57 0.13 5.23
C PHE A 251 -7.88 0.90 5.17
N ARG A 252 -8.30 1.48 6.29
CA ARG A 252 -9.42 2.41 6.28
C ARG A 252 -9.02 3.72 5.62
N PHE A 253 -10.00 4.39 5.02
CA PHE A 253 -9.88 5.64 4.24
C PHE A 253 -8.59 6.44 4.48
N GLY A 254 -7.70 6.42 3.50
CA GLY A 254 -6.41 7.12 3.51
C GLY A 254 -5.43 6.50 2.52
N GLY A 255 -4.32 7.18 2.25
CA GLY A 255 -3.27 6.56 1.44
C GLY A 255 -2.65 5.37 2.16
N SER A 256 -2.16 4.39 1.41
CA SER A 256 -1.53 3.21 1.99
C SER A 256 -0.43 2.64 1.10
N ALA A 257 0.57 2.06 1.76
CA ALA A 257 1.61 1.28 1.11
C ALA A 257 1.88 0.01 1.93
N ILE A 258 2.32 -1.03 1.25
CA ILE A 258 2.76 -2.28 1.87
C ILE A 258 4.18 -2.55 1.38
N VAL A 259 5.08 -2.94 2.28
CA VAL A 259 6.42 -3.40 1.95
C VAL A 259 6.57 -4.83 2.43
N VAL A 260 7.05 -5.71 1.56
CA VAL A 260 7.40 -7.09 1.88
C VAL A 260 8.89 -7.29 1.68
N PHE A 261 9.59 -7.68 2.74
CA PHE A 261 10.99 -8.08 2.70
C PHE A 261 11.09 -9.60 2.83
N GLY A 262 11.79 -10.26 1.91
CA GLY A 262 12.04 -11.69 1.95
C GLY A 262 13.45 -12.05 2.40
N GLU A 263 13.63 -13.23 2.99
CA GLU A 263 14.96 -13.82 3.15
C GLU A 263 15.59 -14.12 1.78
N GLN A 264 16.91 -14.12 1.71
CA GLN A 264 17.63 -14.43 0.47
C GLN A 264 17.45 -15.91 0.08
N GLY A 265 16.94 -16.18 -1.13
CA GLY A 265 16.94 -17.51 -1.74
C GLY A 265 15.57 -18.15 -2.00
N PRO A 266 14.60 -18.14 -1.07
CA PRO A 266 13.34 -18.87 -1.23
C PRO A 266 12.45 -18.42 -2.39
N TRP A 267 12.59 -17.18 -2.85
CA TRP A 267 11.79 -16.63 -3.94
C TRP A 267 12.46 -15.41 -4.59
N ARG A 268 11.95 -15.00 -5.74
CA ARG A 268 12.35 -13.80 -6.48
C ARG A 268 11.13 -13.14 -7.13
N PRO A 269 11.06 -11.80 -7.22
CA PRO A 269 10.00 -11.12 -7.96
C PRO A 269 10.03 -11.47 -9.46
N SER A 270 8.87 -11.38 -10.11
CA SER A 270 8.74 -11.60 -11.56
C SER A 270 9.64 -10.66 -12.39
N ASP A 271 10.13 -11.15 -13.52
CA ASP A 271 11.10 -10.42 -14.35
C ASP A 271 10.57 -9.09 -14.90
N ASP A 272 9.28 -8.99 -15.19
CA ASP A 272 8.64 -7.76 -15.64
C ASP A 272 8.60 -6.69 -14.54
N LEU A 273 8.28 -7.07 -13.29
CA LEU A 273 8.34 -6.15 -12.14
C LEU A 273 9.75 -5.61 -11.95
N LEU A 274 10.76 -6.49 -12.02
CA LEU A 274 12.16 -6.08 -11.91
C LEU A 274 12.58 -5.15 -13.06
N THR A 275 12.10 -5.41 -14.28
CA THR A 275 12.42 -4.60 -15.46
C THR A 275 11.81 -3.21 -15.33
N HIS A 276 10.50 -3.10 -15.10
CA HIS A 276 9.84 -1.80 -14.96
C HIS A 276 10.36 -1.00 -13.76
N THR A 277 10.70 -1.68 -12.65
CA THR A 277 11.30 -1.00 -11.48
C THR A 277 12.64 -0.34 -11.83
N ARG A 278 13.48 -0.96 -12.65
CA ARG A 278 14.74 -0.35 -13.13
C ARG A 278 14.50 0.89 -13.98
N ASP A 279 13.41 0.90 -14.74
CA ASP A 279 12.98 2.05 -15.55
C ASP A 279 12.26 3.12 -14.71
N GLY A 280 12.12 2.91 -13.40
CA GLY A 280 11.40 3.80 -12.48
C GLY A 280 9.89 3.82 -12.68
N VAL A 281 9.35 2.78 -13.33
CA VAL A 281 7.93 2.62 -13.67
C VAL A 281 7.30 1.61 -12.72
N GLU A 282 6.19 1.99 -12.09
CA GLU A 282 5.41 1.07 -11.27
C GLU A 282 4.60 0.12 -12.15
N THR A 283 4.42 -1.13 -11.73
CA THR A 283 3.54 -2.07 -12.42
C THR A 283 2.20 -2.20 -11.68
N LEU A 284 1.09 -1.87 -12.32
CA LEU A 284 -0.24 -2.13 -11.80
C LEU A 284 -0.55 -3.62 -11.90
N VAL A 285 -0.83 -4.24 -10.75
CA VAL A 285 -1.09 -5.67 -10.61
C VAL A 285 -2.39 -5.88 -9.86
N ARG A 286 -3.20 -6.85 -10.32
CA ARG A 286 -4.45 -7.24 -9.66
C ARG A 286 -4.20 -8.26 -8.55
N LEU A 287 -5.09 -8.28 -7.57
CA LEU A 287 -4.99 -9.17 -6.42
C LEU A 287 -4.97 -10.63 -6.88
N GLY A 288 -3.99 -11.39 -6.39
CA GLY A 288 -3.79 -12.80 -6.75
C GLY A 288 -3.01 -13.06 -8.04
N GLU A 289 -2.68 -12.06 -8.87
CA GLU A 289 -1.80 -12.27 -10.02
C GLU A 289 -0.38 -12.64 -9.57
N THR A 290 0.31 -13.54 -10.29
CA THR A 290 1.64 -14.00 -9.91
C THR A 290 2.67 -12.86 -9.99
N ILE A 291 3.30 -12.52 -8.87
CA ILE A 291 4.31 -11.45 -8.74
C ILE A 291 5.70 -11.94 -8.37
N GLY A 292 5.85 -13.25 -8.15
CA GLY A 292 7.12 -13.87 -7.83
C GLY A 292 7.04 -15.37 -7.82
N ALA A 293 8.20 -16.01 -7.78
CA ALA A 293 8.36 -17.46 -7.67
C ALA A 293 9.67 -17.80 -6.96
#